data_AF-A0A354DJM9-F1
#
_entry.id   AF-A0A354DJM9-F1
#
_cell.length_a   1.000
_cell.length_b   1.000
_cell.length_c   1.000
_cell.angle_alpha   90.00
_cell.angle_beta   90.00
_cell.angle_gamma   90.00
#
_symmetry.space_group_name_H-M   'P 1'
#
loop_
_entity.id
_entity.type
_entity.pdbx_description
1 polymer ?
#
loop_
_entity_poly.entity_id
_entity_poly.type
_entity_poly.pdbx_seq_one_letter_code
_entity_poly.pdbx_strand_id
1 'polypeptide(L)' 'RDILEIPPHIEPVALLSLGYTDDYPDAPLLEKMGWEKRRSLETLIFQGKWGNVDHGNQR' A
#
# COMPACT_ATOMS: atom_id res chain seq x y z
N ARG A 1 -17.24 -13.48 -9.41
CA ARG A 1 -17.95 -14.17 -8.30
C ARG A 1 -18.43 -15.53 -8.76
N ASP A 2 -19.00 -15.59 -9.96
CA ASP A 2 -19.60 -16.80 -10.56
C ASP A 2 -18.62 -17.97 -10.70
N ILE A 3 -17.37 -17.73 -11.11
CA ILE A 3 -16.34 -18.79 -11.21
C ILE A 3 -16.09 -19.50 -9.87
N LEU A 4 -16.23 -18.78 -8.75
CA LEU A 4 -16.03 -19.29 -7.40
C LEU A 4 -17.37 -19.48 -6.64
N GLU A 5 -18.50 -19.34 -7.36
CA GLU A 5 -19.86 -19.44 -6.83
C GLU A 5 -20.12 -18.63 -5.54
N ILE A 6 -19.50 -17.44 -5.45
CA ILE A 6 -19.60 -16.61 -4.24
C ILE A 6 -21.02 -16.01 -4.12
N PRO A 7 -21.74 -16.24 -2.99
CA PRO A 7 -23.08 -15.74 -2.77
C PRO A 7 -23.22 -14.20 -2.88
N PRO A 8 -24.43 -13.68 -3.21
CA PRO A 8 -24.66 -12.24 -3.44
C PRO A 8 -24.37 -11.32 -2.25
N HIS A 9 -24.43 -11.84 -1.02
CA HIS A 9 -24.17 -11.06 0.20
C HIS A 9 -22.70 -11.11 0.66
N ILE A 10 -21.83 -11.84 -0.05
CA ILE A 10 -20.41 -11.98 0.29
C ILE A 10 -19.57 -11.22 -0.73
N GLU A 11 -18.80 -10.24 -0.25
CA GLU A 11 -17.95 -9.42 -1.09
C GLU A 11 -16.48 -9.90 -1.01
N PRO A 12 -15.87 -10.35 -2.12
CA PRO A 12 -14.46 -10.73 -2.12
C PRO A 12 -13.58 -9.49 -1.93
N VAL A 13 -12.64 -9.55 -0.99
CA VAL A 13 -11.79 -8.40 -0.63
C VAL A 13 -10.46 -8.41 -1.42
N ALA A 14 -9.91 -9.58 -1.69
CA ALA A 14 -8.66 -9.73 -2.43
C ALA A 14 -8.55 -11.13 -3.07
N LEU A 15 -7.70 -11.23 -4.10
CA LEU A 15 -7.17 -12.49 -4.62
C LEU A 15 -5.68 -12.53 -4.32
N LEU A 16 -5.22 -13.58 -3.65
CA LEU A 16 -3.83 -13.73 -3.25
C LEU A 16 -3.22 -14.93 -3.97
N SER A 17 -2.09 -14.70 -4.64
CA SER A 17 -1.25 -15.75 -5.20
C SER A 17 -0.10 -16.02 -4.24
N LEU A 18 0.10 -17.29 -3.89
CA LEU A 18 1.14 -17.72 -2.95
C LEU A 18 2.08 -18.71 -3.64
N GLY A 19 3.37 -18.58 -3.38
CA GLY A 19 4.42 -19.44 -3.92
C GLY A 19 5.78 -19.09 -3.33
N TYR A 20 6.73 -20.01 -3.46
CA TYR A 20 8.13 -19.76 -3.07
C TYR A 20 8.81 -18.85 -4.10
N THR A 21 9.65 -17.94 -3.64
CA THR A 21 10.52 -17.11 -4.48
C THR A 21 11.96 -17.26 -4.01
N ASP A 22 12.88 -17.38 -4.98
CA ASP A 22 14.32 -17.50 -4.71
C ASP A 22 14.97 -16.14 -4.44
N ASP A 23 14.35 -15.06 -4.92
CA ASP A 23 14.85 -13.69 -4.79
C ASP A 23 13.79 -12.76 -4.21
N TYR A 24 14.25 -11.84 -3.35
CA TYR A 24 13.43 -10.80 -2.74
C TYR A 24 14.07 -9.45 -3.07
N PRO A 25 13.44 -8.63 -3.92
CA PRO A 25 14.02 -7.36 -4.31
C PRO A 25 14.10 -6.38 -3.14
N ASP A 26 15.20 -5.64 -3.02
CA ASP A 26 15.42 -4.61 -1.97
C ASP A 26 14.38 -3.46 -1.95
N ALA A 27 13.61 -3.32 -3.03
CA ALA A 27 12.59 -2.29 -3.20
C ALA A 27 11.40 -2.84 -4.00
N PRO A 28 10.19 -2.25 -3.86
CA PRO A 28 9.02 -2.65 -4.64
C PRO A 28 9.30 -2.62 -6.14
N LEU A 29 8.83 -3.64 -6.88
CA LEU A 29 9.08 -3.74 -8.32
C LEU A 29 8.56 -2.51 -9.10
N LEU A 30 7.42 -1.93 -8.67
CA LEU A 30 6.88 -0.71 -9.25
C LEU A 30 7.86 0.47 -9.16
N GLU A 31 8.64 0.54 -8.08
CA GLU A 31 9.66 1.55 -7.88
C GLU A 31 10.89 1.28 -8.77
N LYS A 32 11.33 0.02 -8.81
CA LYS A 32 12.45 -0.41 -9.68
C LYS A 32 12.17 -0.14 -11.16
N MET A 33 10.92 -0.28 -11.59
CA MET A 33 10.47 -0.05 -12.97
C MET A 33 10.11 1.42 -13.25
N GLY A 34 10.22 2.31 -12.25
CA GLY A 34 9.93 3.73 -12.39
C GLY A 34 8.43 4.08 -12.50
N TRP A 35 7.54 3.16 -12.15
CA TRP A 35 6.08 3.32 -12.26
C TRP A 35 5.47 4.11 -11.10
N GLU A 36 5.93 3.86 -9.88
CA GLU A 36 5.45 4.53 -8.66
C GLU A 36 6.54 4.51 -7.60
N LYS A 37 6.58 5.50 -6.71
CA LYS A 37 7.59 5.57 -5.65
C LYS A 37 6.93 5.56 -4.28
N ARG A 38 7.64 5.05 -3.28
CA ARG A 38 7.20 5.17 -1.89
C ARG A 38 6.97 6.65 -1.54
N ARG A 39 5.76 6.97 -1.07
CA ARG A 39 5.43 8.32 -0.60
C ARG A 39 6.21 8.63 0.68
N SER A 40 6.60 9.89 0.85
CA SER A 40 7.19 10.34 2.12
C SER A 40 6.18 10.15 3.25
N LEU A 41 6.64 9.57 4.36
CA LEU A 41 5.79 9.36 5.54
C LEU A 41 5.43 10.70 6.21
N GLU A 42 6.38 11.65 6.21
CA GLU A 42 6.24 12.96 6.86
C GLU A 42 5.05 13.74 6.31
N THR A 43 4.70 13.56 5.03
CA THR A 43 3.56 14.25 4.41
C THR A 43 2.21 13.62 4.75
N LEU A 44 2.21 12.42 5.34
CA LEU A 44 1.02 11.67 5.72
C LEU A 44 0.70 11.79 7.22
N ILE A 45 1.59 12.39 8.01
CA ILE A 45 1.42 12.59 9.45
C ILE A 45 0.86 13.99 9.69
N PHE A 46 -0.31 14.06 10.34
CA PHE A 46 -0.93 15.31 10.78
C PHE A 46 -1.13 15.35 12.29
N GLN A 47 -1.12 16.54 12.88
CA GLN A 47 -1.35 16.73 14.31
C GLN A 47 -2.63 17.51 14.58
N GLY A 48 -3.48 16.97 15.47
CA GLY A 48 -4.69 17.61 15.99
C GLY A 48 -5.86 17.72 15.00
N LYS A 49 -5.60 18.01 13.72
CA LYS A 49 -6.62 18.08 12.66
C LYS A 49 -6.09 17.54 11.33
N TRP A 50 -7.01 17.06 10.50
CA TRP A 50 -6.68 16.61 9.14
C TRP A 50 -5.99 17.72 8.34
N GLY A 51 -4.91 17.39 7.64
CA GLY A 51 -4.14 18.34 6.82
C GLY A 51 -3.21 19.27 7.61
N ASN A 52 -3.16 19.19 8.94
CA ASN A 52 -2.22 19.98 9.74
C ASN A 52 -0.88 19.26 9.88
N VAL A 53 -0.02 19.47 8.90
CA VAL A 53 1.38 19.02 8.95
C VAL A 53 2.09 19.78 10.07
N ASP A 54 2.55 19.03 11.08
CA ASP A 54 3.49 19.59 12.04
C ASP A 54 4.86 19.60 11.39
N HIS A 55 5.28 20.78 10.95
CA HIS A 55 6.68 21.04 10.67
C HIS A 55 7.38 21.16 12.01
N GLY A 56 7.63 20.01 12.65
CA GLY A 56 8.33 19.92 13.91
C GLY A 56 9.53 20.85 13.87
N ASN A 57 9.45 21.89 14.71
CA ASN A 57 10.41 22.97 14.86
C ASN A 57 11.84 22.41 14.71
N GLN A 58 12.51 22.71 13.59
CA GLN A 58 13.94 22.47 13.42
C GLN A 58 14.67 23.32 14.46
N ARG A 59 14.95 22.72 15.62
CA ARG A 59 15.96 23.16 16.57
C ARG A 59 17.19 22.29 16.43
#